data_AF-A0A8J9XC30-F1
#
_entry.id   AF-A0A8J9XC30-F1
#
_cell.length_a   1.000
_cell.length_b   1.000
_cell.length_c   1.000
_cell.angle_alpha   90.00
_cell.angle_beta   90.00
_cell.angle_gamma   90.00
#
_symmetry.space_group_name_H-M   'P 1'
#
loop_
_entity.id
_entity.type
_entity.pdbx_description
1 polymer ?
#
loop_
_entity_poly.entity_id
_entity_poly.type
_entity_poly.pdbx_seq_one_letter_code
_entity_poly.pdbx_strand_id
1 'polypeptide(L)'
;MSLIIWFSQNDGNRAANAKHLIIVAGHSVAISGHLEDAGRDETDWYLLPYQKNRGLPAAIVGHINTGLNAAKEDEQSLLIFSGGETRASTGPETEGASYYRVADAMNLWPEDSSVRARTISEEFATDSFEN
;
A
#
# COMPACT_ATOMS: atom_id res chain seq x y z
N MET A 1 -19.17 16.58 -20.45
CA MET A 1 -18.18 15.54 -20.13
C MET A 1 -17.96 15.62 -18.63
N SER A 2 -18.72 14.85 -17.85
CA SER A 2 -18.64 14.91 -16.38
C SER A 2 -17.60 13.92 -15.91
N LEU A 3 -16.50 14.44 -15.38
CA LEU A 3 -15.51 13.66 -14.64
C LEU A 3 -16.12 13.33 -13.28
N ILE A 4 -16.58 12.10 -13.08
CA ILE A 4 -16.96 11.61 -11.76
C ILE A 4 -15.67 11.25 -11.05
N ILE A 5 -15.21 12.12 -10.17
CA ILE A 5 -14.11 11.85 -9.24
C ILE A 5 -14.74 11.17 -8.04
N TRP A 6 -14.53 9.86 -7.89
CA TRP A 6 -14.90 9.14 -6.67
C TRP A 6 -13.91 9.51 -5.57
N PHE A 7 -14.25 10.49 -4.74
CA PHE A 7 -13.57 10.69 -3.47
C PHE A 7 -13.94 9.53 -2.55
N SER A 8 -12.98 8.67 -2.26
CA SER A 8 -13.13 7.66 -1.21
C SER A 8 -12.92 8.34 0.14
N GLN A 9 -13.97 8.98 0.66
CA GLN A 9 -13.98 9.39 2.06
C GLN A 9 -14.11 8.13 2.94
N ASN A 10 -13.63 8.20 4.19
CA ASN A 10 -13.93 7.19 5.23
C ASN A 10 -15.41 7.33 5.66
N ASP A 11 -16.31 7.20 4.71
CA ASP A 11 -17.74 7.38 4.90
C ASP A 11 -18.27 6.30 5.85
N GLY A 12 -19.00 6.72 6.89
CA GLY A 12 -19.71 5.81 7.80
C GLY A 12 -18.90 5.26 8.97
N ASN A 13 -17.83 5.94 9.42
CA ASN A 13 -17.01 5.50 10.56
C ASN A 13 -16.45 4.08 10.39
N ARG A 14 -16.13 3.68 9.15
CA ARG A 14 -15.74 2.30 8.84
C ARG A 14 -14.50 1.86 9.61
N ALA A 15 -13.50 2.74 9.73
CA ALA A 15 -12.33 2.46 10.55
C ALA A 15 -12.67 2.25 12.04
N ALA A 16 -13.57 3.05 12.61
CA ALA A 16 -13.97 2.93 14.02
C ALA A 16 -14.86 1.70 14.29
N ASN A 17 -15.56 1.21 13.27
CA ASN A 17 -16.42 0.03 13.35
C ASN A 17 -15.72 -1.28 12.95
N ALA A 18 -14.44 -1.20 12.55
CA ALA A 18 -13.67 -2.38 12.18
C ALA A 18 -13.46 -3.29 13.40
N LYS A 19 -13.60 -4.59 13.19
CA LYS A 19 -13.40 -5.63 14.22
C LYS A 19 -12.07 -6.35 14.07
N HIS A 20 -11.52 -6.35 12.87
CA HIS A 20 -10.27 -6.99 12.55
C HIS A 20 -9.33 -6.00 11.88
N LEU A 21 -8.04 -6.17 12.13
CA LEU A 21 -7.00 -5.34 11.56
C LEU A 21 -6.12 -6.22 10.67
N ILE A 22 -5.93 -5.78 9.44
CA ILE A 22 -5.01 -6.40 8.47
C ILE A 22 -3.89 -5.41 8.24
N ILE A 23 -2.65 -5.82 8.52
CA ILE A 23 -1.48 -4.98 8.36
C ILE A 23 -0.61 -5.54 7.25
N VAL A 24 -0.24 -4.68 6.30
CA VAL A 24 0.78 -4.95 5.29
C VAL A 24 1.98 -4.06 5.62
N ALA A 25 3.02 -4.68 6.19
CA ALA A 25 4.25 -4.00 6.55
C ALA A 25 5.07 -3.62 5.30
N GLY A 26 5.50 -2.37 5.27
CA GLY A 26 6.38 -1.79 4.28
C GLY A 26 7.80 -2.36 4.38
N HIS A 27 8.45 -2.49 3.23
CA HIS A 27 9.85 -2.95 3.12
C HIS A 27 10.67 -2.13 2.11
N SER A 28 10.03 -1.20 1.40
CA SER A 28 10.63 -0.29 0.44
C SER A 28 9.64 0.82 0.09
N VAL A 29 10.14 1.92 -0.46
CA VAL A 29 9.33 3.05 -0.95
C VAL A 29 9.31 3.01 -2.47
N ALA A 30 8.12 3.14 -3.07
CA ALA A 30 8.00 3.33 -4.50
C ALA A 30 8.41 4.77 -4.90
N ILE A 31 9.49 4.90 -5.69
CA ILE A 31 10.15 6.17 -6.05
C ILE A 31 9.93 6.60 -7.50
N SER A 32 9.42 5.71 -8.35
CA SER A 32 9.08 6.03 -9.74
C SER A 32 7.69 6.64 -9.86
N GLY A 33 7.50 7.44 -10.91
CA GLY A 33 6.18 7.94 -11.33
C GLY A 33 5.44 7.01 -12.28
N HIS A 34 6.12 6.00 -12.83
CA HIS A 34 5.53 4.92 -13.63
C HIS A 34 5.44 3.71 -12.70
N LEU A 35 4.23 3.29 -12.34
CA LEU A 35 4.01 2.25 -11.33
C LEU A 35 3.20 1.08 -11.88
N GLU A 36 2.79 1.13 -13.15
CA GLU A 36 2.05 0.09 -13.84
C GLU A 36 2.78 -1.27 -13.89
N ASP A 37 4.12 -1.25 -13.83
CA ASP A 37 4.99 -2.41 -13.81
C ASP A 37 5.87 -2.52 -12.56
N ALA A 38 5.46 -1.87 -11.46
CA ALA A 38 6.12 -1.92 -10.16
C ALA A 38 6.27 -3.34 -9.57
N GLY A 39 5.63 -4.35 -10.14
CA GLY A 39 5.88 -5.76 -9.78
C GLY A 39 7.09 -6.40 -10.47
N ARG A 40 7.72 -5.71 -11.43
CA ARG A 40 8.77 -6.25 -12.30
C ARG A 40 10.04 -5.39 -12.32
N ASP A 41 9.89 -4.07 -12.29
CA ASP A 41 11.04 -3.16 -12.35
C ASP A 41 11.54 -2.81 -10.94
N GLU A 42 12.82 -3.10 -10.69
CA GLU A 42 13.48 -2.73 -9.44
C GLU A 42 13.77 -1.22 -9.35
N THR A 43 13.77 -0.50 -10.47
CA THR A 43 13.99 0.95 -10.51
C THR A 43 12.78 1.73 -10.01
N ASP A 44 11.62 1.10 -9.91
CA ASP A 44 10.43 1.69 -9.29
C ASP A 44 10.52 1.77 -7.78
N TRP A 45 11.47 1.04 -7.17
CA TRP A 45 11.62 0.90 -5.74
C TRP A 45 12.96 1.44 -5.26
N TYR A 46 12.94 2.06 -4.08
CA TYR A 46 14.18 2.36 -3.38
C TYR A 46 14.75 1.08 -2.77
N LEU A 47 15.74 0.50 -3.43
CA LEU A 47 16.41 -0.74 -2.99
C LEU A 47 17.86 -0.49 -2.56
N LEU A 48 18.19 -0.96 -1.36
CA LEU A 48 19.58 -1.05 -0.92
C LEU A 48 20.36 -2.08 -1.75
N PRO A 49 21.70 -1.99 -1.83
CA PRO A 49 22.50 -2.89 -2.68
C PRO A 49 22.24 -4.38 -2.44
N TYR A 50 21.95 -4.78 -1.20
CA TYR A 50 21.67 -6.18 -0.85
C TYR A 50 20.24 -6.63 -1.21
N GLN A 51 19.32 -5.70 -1.47
CA GLN A 51 17.92 -5.97 -1.84
C GLN A 51 17.75 -6.17 -3.35
N LYS A 52 18.70 -5.69 -4.15
CA LYS A 52 18.67 -5.77 -5.62
C LYS A 52 18.84 -7.19 -6.13
N ASN A 53 18.22 -7.49 -7.27
CA ASN A 53 18.18 -8.77 -7.96
C ASN A 53 17.64 -9.93 -7.09
N ARG A 54 16.74 -9.62 -6.15
CA ARG A 54 16.12 -10.61 -5.26
C ARG A 54 14.62 -10.83 -5.51
N GLY A 55 14.07 -10.14 -6.52
CA GLY A 55 12.64 -10.21 -6.81
C GLY A 55 11.78 -9.47 -5.77
N LEU A 56 12.34 -8.47 -5.09
CA LEU A 56 11.61 -7.68 -4.11
C LEU A 56 10.37 -6.98 -4.69
N PRO A 57 10.38 -6.42 -5.91
CA PRO A 57 9.19 -5.82 -6.52
C PRO A 57 7.99 -6.78 -6.55
N ALA A 58 8.22 -8.02 -7.01
CA ALA A 58 7.20 -9.05 -7.06
C ALA A 58 6.71 -9.46 -5.67
N ALA A 59 7.60 -9.52 -4.67
CA ALA A 59 7.24 -9.84 -3.30
C ALA A 59 6.38 -8.73 -2.66
N ILE A 60 6.75 -7.46 -2.86
CA ILE A 60 6.00 -6.30 -2.34
C ILE A 60 4.59 -6.27 -2.95
N VAL A 61 4.48 -6.36 -4.28
CA VAL A 61 3.17 -6.41 -4.95
C VAL A 61 2.38 -7.65 -4.51
N GLY A 62 3.06 -8.76 -4.23
CA GLY A 62 2.47 -9.95 -3.62
C GLY A 62 1.83 -9.65 -2.25
N HIS A 63 2.56 -8.99 -1.34
CA HIS A 63 2.05 -8.61 -0.02
C HIS A 63 0.85 -7.68 -0.12
N ILE A 64 0.89 -6.68 -1.02
CA ILE A 64 -0.23 -5.79 -1.30
C ILE A 64 -1.45 -6.62 -1.72
N ASN A 65 -1.33 -7.50 -2.72
CA ASN A 65 -2.43 -8.34 -3.17
C ASN A 65 -2.99 -9.25 -2.08
N THR A 66 -2.13 -9.87 -1.27
CA THR A 66 -2.56 -10.71 -0.16
C THR A 66 -3.37 -9.91 0.87
N GLY A 67 -2.91 -8.71 1.24
CA GLY A 67 -3.64 -7.83 2.15
C GLY A 67 -4.99 -7.38 1.59
N LEU A 68 -5.04 -7.00 0.31
CA LEU A 68 -6.28 -6.62 -0.37
C LEU A 68 -7.29 -7.77 -0.44
N ASN A 69 -6.83 -8.98 -0.74
CA ASN A 69 -7.69 -10.17 -0.79
C ASN A 69 -8.22 -10.55 0.59
N ALA A 70 -7.37 -10.52 1.63
CA ALA A 70 -7.81 -10.75 3.00
C ALA A 70 -8.86 -9.71 3.44
N ALA A 71 -8.66 -8.43 3.08
CA ALA A 71 -9.61 -7.36 3.39
C ALA A 71 -10.92 -7.46 2.60
N LYS A 72 -10.89 -8.10 1.42
CA LYS A 72 -12.08 -8.41 0.62
C LYS A 72 -12.93 -9.49 1.27
N GLU A 73 -12.28 -10.52 1.81
CA GLU A 73 -12.94 -11.66 2.48
C GLU A 73 -13.61 -11.26 3.80
N ASP A 74 -13.18 -10.14 4.41
CA ASP A 74 -13.74 -9.62 5.65
C ASP A 74 -14.16 -8.15 5.53
N GLU A 75 -15.46 -7.91 5.34
CA GLU A 75 -16.03 -6.56 5.28
C GLU A 75 -15.92 -5.75 6.58
N GLN A 76 -15.66 -6.42 7.73
CA GLN A 76 -15.47 -5.76 9.03
C GLN A 76 -13.99 -5.48 9.32
N SER A 77 -13.08 -5.69 8.36
CA SER A 77 -11.65 -5.40 8.54
C SER A 77 -11.32 -3.90 8.35
N LEU A 78 -10.11 -3.51 8.75
CA LEU A 78 -9.43 -2.29 8.31
C LEU A 78 -8.08 -2.74 7.75
N LEU A 79 -7.75 -2.35 6.52
CA LEU A 79 -6.43 -2.59 5.95
C LEU A 79 -5.53 -1.39 6.25
N ILE A 80 -4.34 -1.67 6.75
CA ILE A 80 -3.30 -0.66 6.97
C ILE A 80 -2.06 -1.04 6.17
N PHE A 81 -1.63 -0.15 5.28
CA PHE A 81 -0.26 -0.16 4.80
C PHE A 81 0.60 0.56 5.83
N SER A 82 1.48 -0.18 6.50
CA SER A 82 2.31 0.33 7.60
C SER A 82 3.72 0.60 7.13
N GLY A 83 4.27 1.75 7.50
CA GLY A 83 5.66 2.11 7.19
C GLY A 83 5.79 3.60 6.88
N GLY A 84 6.56 4.29 7.70
CA GLY A 84 6.83 5.72 7.59
C GLY A 84 7.98 6.08 6.66
N GLU A 85 8.59 7.23 6.92
CA GLU A 85 9.78 7.71 6.21
C GLU A 85 11.02 6.93 6.69
N THR A 86 11.18 5.71 6.20
CA THR A 86 12.30 4.83 6.59
C THR A 86 13.63 5.23 5.94
N ARG A 87 13.60 6.13 4.94
CA ARG A 87 14.76 6.53 4.13
C ARG A 87 14.80 8.04 3.87
N ALA A 88 15.82 8.71 4.42
CA ALA A 88 16.02 10.14 4.19
C ALA A 88 16.20 10.54 2.71
N SER A 89 16.61 9.61 1.84
CA SER A 89 16.87 9.88 0.42
C SER A 89 15.67 9.73 -0.51
N THR A 90 14.52 9.27 -0.02
CA THR A 90 13.31 9.05 -0.86
C THR A 90 12.39 10.27 -0.92
N GLY A 91 12.78 11.39 -0.29
CA GLY A 91 11.93 12.56 -0.15
C GLY A 91 10.84 12.35 0.91
N PRO A 92 9.79 13.20 0.94
CA PRO A 92 8.68 13.08 1.89
C PRO A 92 7.72 11.95 1.46
N GLU A 93 8.26 10.75 1.31
CA GLU A 93 7.55 9.55 0.87
C GLU A 93 7.70 8.46 1.91
N THR A 94 6.56 7.92 2.34
CA THR A 94 6.44 6.85 3.31
C THR A 94 6.20 5.53 2.60
N GLU A 95 6.64 4.42 3.18
CA GLU A 95 6.40 3.09 2.60
C GLU A 95 4.89 2.82 2.46
N GLY A 96 4.13 3.12 3.51
CA GLY A 96 2.67 2.94 3.57
C GLY A 96 1.92 3.72 2.50
N ALA A 97 2.20 5.01 2.34
CA ALA A 97 1.58 5.82 1.28
C ALA A 97 1.98 5.32 -0.12
N SER A 98 3.24 4.92 -0.29
CA SER A 98 3.72 4.42 -1.58
C SER A 98 3.02 3.12 -2.00
N TYR A 99 2.70 2.23 -1.06
CA TYR A 99 1.96 1.01 -1.35
C TYR A 99 0.51 1.29 -1.77
N TYR A 100 -0.14 2.28 -1.16
CA TYR A 100 -1.46 2.74 -1.60
C TYR A 100 -1.43 3.25 -3.04
N ARG A 101 -0.42 4.07 -3.38
CA ARG A 101 -0.22 4.58 -4.76
C ARG A 101 0.02 3.46 -5.76
N VAL A 102 0.81 2.44 -5.40
CA VAL A 102 1.03 1.25 -6.24
C VAL A 102 -0.27 0.48 -6.47
N ALA A 103 -1.08 0.26 -5.42
CA ALA A 103 -2.38 -0.39 -5.55
C ALA A 103 -3.34 0.35 -6.50
N ASP A 104 -3.35 1.69 -6.43
CA ASP A 104 -4.08 2.55 -7.36
C ASP A 104 -3.54 2.43 -8.79
N ALA A 105 -2.24 2.63 -9.00
CA ALA A 105 -1.64 2.67 -10.33
C ALA A 105 -1.74 1.34 -11.08
N MET A 106 -1.63 0.22 -10.35
CA MET A 106 -1.72 -1.13 -10.91
C MET A 106 -3.15 -1.67 -10.99
N ASN A 107 -4.17 -0.90 -10.61
CA ASN A 107 -5.57 -1.33 -10.50
C ASN A 107 -5.74 -2.64 -9.70
N LEU A 108 -5.08 -2.74 -8.54
CA LEU A 108 -5.11 -3.96 -7.70
C LEU A 108 -6.34 -4.03 -6.80
N TRP A 109 -7.08 -2.93 -6.66
CA TRP A 109 -8.27 -2.89 -5.81
C TRP A 109 -9.30 -3.90 -6.27
N PRO A 110 -9.81 -4.77 -5.38
CA PRO A 110 -10.81 -5.73 -5.78
C PRO A 110 -12.09 -5.06 -6.28
N GLU A 111 -12.56 -5.47 -7.45
CA GLU A 111 -13.83 -5.01 -8.02
C GLU A 111 -15.02 -5.29 -7.07
N ASP A 112 -16.03 -4.43 -7.13
CA ASP A 112 -17.26 -4.48 -6.32
C ASP A 112 -17.02 -4.61 -4.81
N SER A 113 -15.92 -4.03 -4.30
CA SER A 113 -15.55 -4.11 -2.88
C SER A 113 -15.41 -2.74 -2.22
N SER A 114 -15.56 -2.73 -0.89
CA SER A 114 -15.30 -1.54 -0.06
C SER A 114 -13.85 -1.41 0.39
N VAL A 115 -12.95 -2.31 -0.06
CA VAL A 115 -11.57 -2.42 0.44
C VAL A 115 -10.82 -1.10 0.34
N ARG A 116 -10.84 -0.47 -0.84
CA ARG A 116 -10.16 0.83 -1.07
C ARG A 116 -10.59 1.92 -0.07
N ALA A 117 -11.86 1.92 0.33
CA ALA A 117 -12.42 2.88 1.28
C ALA A 117 -12.15 2.53 2.75
N ARG A 118 -11.74 1.29 3.01
CA ARG A 118 -11.34 0.76 4.32
C ARG A 118 -9.84 0.48 4.36
N THR A 119 -9.05 1.22 3.57
CA THR A 119 -7.60 1.17 3.60
C THR A 119 -7.06 2.52 4.04
N ILE A 120 -6.14 2.51 5.00
CA ILE A 120 -5.40 3.70 5.45
C ILE A 120 -3.89 3.42 5.41
N SER A 121 -3.09 4.49 5.47
CA SER A 121 -1.65 4.42 5.70
C SER A 121 -1.32 4.72 7.17
N GLU A 122 -0.43 3.93 7.74
CA GLU A 122 0.33 4.27 8.96
C GLU A 122 1.72 4.70 8.49
N GLU A 123 2.15 5.88 8.93
CA GLU A 123 3.27 6.63 8.31
C GLU A 123 4.37 7.00 9.32
N PHE A 124 4.36 6.44 10.53
CA PHE A 124 5.32 6.74 11.58
C PHE A 124 6.34 5.62 11.83
N ALA A 125 6.07 4.37 11.46
CA ALA A 125 7.03 3.28 11.64
C ALA A 125 8.32 3.54 10.85
N THR A 126 9.46 3.72 11.53
CA THR A 126 10.76 4.05 10.93
C THR A 126 11.61 2.82 10.62
N ASP A 127 11.23 1.65 11.15
CA ASP A 127 11.84 0.37 10.86
C ASP A 127 10.85 -0.81 10.99
N SER A 128 11.33 -2.03 10.75
CA SER A 128 10.51 -3.24 10.81
C SER A 128 10.02 -3.63 12.20
N PHE A 129 10.62 -3.13 13.28
CA PHE A 129 10.16 -3.37 14.65
C PHE A 129 8.99 -2.47 15.03
N GLU A 130 8.86 -1.32 14.39
CA GLU A 130 7.79 -0.35 14.64
C GLU A 130 6.52 -0.60 13.82
N ASN A 131 6.59 -1.47 12.82
CA ASN A 131 5.46 -1.89 11.98
C ASN A 131 4.37 -2.70 12.71
#